data_AF-A0A317LPR4-F1
#
_entry.id   AF-A0A317LPR4-F1
#
_cell.length_a   1.000
_cell.length_b   1.000
_cell.length_c   1.000
_cell.angle_alpha   90.00
_cell.angle_beta   90.00
_cell.angle_gamma   90.00
#
_symmetry.space_group_name_H-M   'P 1'
#
loop_
_entity.id
_entity.type
_entity.pdbx_description
1 polymer ?
#
loop_
_entity_poly.entity_id
_entity_poly.type
_entity_poly.pdbx_seq_one_letter_code
_entity_poly.pdbx_strand_id
1 'polypeptide(L)' 'MFTRPILILSLLFAFVISCTISACTYHATPHGNPHGLPPGQAKKLTGSKSAKPYAPGQQKKRY' A
#
# COMPACT_ATOMS: atom_id res chain seq x y z
N MET A 1 41.23 12.49 15.95
CA MET A 1 41.47 11.74 14.69
C MET A 1 40.34 10.76 14.34
N PHE A 2 39.58 10.23 15.32
CA PHE A 2 38.52 9.23 15.09
C PHE A 2 37.13 9.78 14.71
N THR A 3 36.89 11.09 14.78
CA THR A 3 35.54 11.66 14.54
C THR A 3 35.10 11.61 13.08
N ARG A 4 36.04 11.66 12.13
CA ARG A 4 35.74 11.58 10.69
C ARG A 4 35.21 10.20 10.26
N PRO A 5 35.85 9.07 10.63
CA PRO A 5 35.29 7.75 10.29
C PRO A 5 33.97 7.46 11.02
N ILE A 6 33.78 7.98 12.24
CA ILE A 6 32.53 7.82 12.99
C ILE A 6 31.36 8.51 12.26
N LEU A 7 31.56 9.74 11.76
CA LEU A 7 30.54 10.48 11.00
C LEU A 7 30.19 9.80 9.66
N ILE A 8 31.19 9.25 8.98
CA ILE A 8 30.98 8.53 7.71
C ILE A 8 30.19 7.23 7.96
N LEU A 9 30.52 6.50 9.02
CA LEU A 9 29.84 5.26 9.38
C LEU A 9 28.37 5.50 9.79
N SER A 10 28.09 6.58 10.54
CA SER A 10 26.71 6.93 10.91
C SER A 10 25.87 7.34 9.70
N LEU A 11 26.45 8.05 8.74
CA LEU A 11 25.76 8.48 7.52
C LEU A 11 25.40 7.29 6.64
N LEU A 12 26.31 6.34 6.48
CA LEU A 12 26.09 5.09 5.75
C LEU A 12 24.97 4.26 6.39
N PHE A 13 24.97 4.13 7.71
CA PHE A 13 23.94 3.39 8.44
C PHE A 13 22.54 4.02 8.28
N ALA A 14 22.45 5.34 8.37
CA ALA A 14 21.19 6.07 8.16
C ALA A 14 20.62 5.89 6.74
N PHE A 15 21.49 5.84 5.72
CA PHE A 15 21.09 5.62 4.34
C PHE A 15 20.49 4.22 4.15
N VAL A 16 21.13 3.18 4.69
CA VAL A 16 20.64 1.79 4.61
C VAL A 16 19.27 1.63 5.27
N ILE A 17 19.05 2.24 6.43
CA ILE A 17 17.73 2.21 7.11
C ILE A 17 16.65 2.90 6.27
N SER A 18 16.99 4.01 5.61
CA SER A 18 16.04 4.73 4.77
C SER A 18 15.61 3.90 3.55
N CYS A 19 16.54 3.17 2.95
CA CYS A 19 16.26 2.27 1.83
C CYS A 19 15.37 1.08 2.22
N THR A 20 15.54 0.50 3.42
CA THR A 20 14.76 -0.67 3.85
C THR A 20 13.31 -0.33 4.16
N ILE A 21 13.02 0.87 4.69
CA ILE A 21 11.64 1.32 4.94
C ILE A 21 10.87 1.54 3.63
N SER A 22 11.55 1.94 2.55
CA SER A 22 10.92 2.15 1.24
C SER A 22 10.48 0.84 0.55
N ALA A 23 11.00 -0.32 0.98
CA ALA A 23 10.71 -1.61 0.33
C ALA A 23 9.38 -2.25 0.76
N CYS A 24 8.66 -1.65 1.71
CA CYS A 24 7.37 -2.13 2.20
C CYS A 24 6.22 -1.77 1.25
N THR A 25 6.28 -2.19 -0.02
CA THR A 25 5.15 -2.04 -0.95
C THR A 25 4.29 -3.30 -0.93
N TYR A 26 3.05 -3.18 -0.44
CA TYR A 26 2.06 -4.26 -0.54
C TYR A 26 1.62 -4.43 -1.99
N HIS A 27 2.02 -5.54 -2.62
CA HIS A 27 1.42 -5.98 -3.88
C HIS A 27 0.04 -6.59 -3.58
N ALA A 28 -1.01 -5.78 -3.70
CA ALA A 28 -2.38 -6.28 -3.66
C ALA A 28 -2.68 -7.03 -4.97
N THR A 29 -2.45 -8.35 -5.00
CA THR A 29 -2.89 -9.19 -6.12
C THR A 29 -4.42 -9.19 -6.15
N PRO A 30 -5.06 -8.68 -7.22
CA PRO A 30 -6.51 -8.54 -7.25
C PRO A 30 -7.16 -9.85 -7.68
N HIS A 31 -7.09 -10.89 -6.85
CA HIS A 31 -7.91 -12.08 -7.06
C HIS A 31 -9.37 -11.72 -6.79
N GLY A 32 -10.16 -11.54 -7.86
CA GLY A 32 -11.62 -11.42 -7.79
C GLY A 32 -12.21 -10.00 -7.84
N ASN A 33 -11.41 -8.95 -8.08
CA ASN A 33 -11.96 -7.61 -8.29
C ASN A 33 -11.58 -7.01 -9.67
N PRO A 34 -12.55 -6.71 -10.56
CA PRO A 34 -12.27 -6.19 -11.90
C PRO A 34 -11.60 -4.81 -11.92
N HIS A 35 -11.57 -4.08 -10.80
CA HIS A 35 -10.93 -2.76 -10.69
C HIS A 35 -9.67 -2.75 -9.81
N GLY A 36 -9.20 -3.89 -9.33
CA GLY A 36 -7.99 -3.96 -8.48
C GLY A 36 -8.09 -3.26 -7.11
N LEU A 37 -9.20 -2.59 -6.83
CA LEU A 37 -9.42 -1.81 -5.61
C LEU A 37 -10.17 -2.62 -4.54
N PRO A 38 -9.72 -2.66 -3.28
CA PRO A 38 -10.50 -3.29 -2.23
C PRO A 38 -11.89 -2.63 -2.10
N PRO A 39 -12.95 -3.39 -1.73
CA PRO A 39 -14.33 -2.89 -1.73
C PRO A 39 -14.54 -1.65 -0.85
N GLY A 40 -13.78 -1.53 0.24
CA GLY A 40 -13.79 -0.34 1.09
C GLY A 40 -13.21 0.90 0.41
N GLN A 41 -12.17 0.74 -0.42
CA GLN A 41 -11.57 1.84 -1.17
C GLN A 41 -12.43 2.23 -2.36
N ALA A 42 -13.02 1.24 -3.05
CA ALA A 42 -14.02 1.50 -4.09
C ALA A 42 -15.20 2.30 -3.54
N LYS A 43 -15.75 1.92 -2.38
CA LYS A 43 -16.82 2.67 -1.68
C LYS A 43 -16.44 4.13 -1.41
N LYS A 44 -15.22 4.37 -0.92
CA LYS A 44 -14.74 5.73 -0.62
C LYS A 44 -14.62 6.57 -1.90
N LEU A 45 -14.06 5.99 -2.97
CA LEU A 45 -13.88 6.69 -4.25
C LEU A 45 -15.20 7.00 -4.94
N THR A 46 -16.18 6.08 -4.88
CA THR A 46 -17.48 6.26 -5.54
C THR A 46 -18.49 7.04 -4.70
N GLY A 47 -18.17 7.37 -3.45
CA GLY A 47 -19.08 8.03 -2.52
C GLY A 47 -20.30 7.18 -2.13
N SER A 48 -20.28 5.87 -2.38
CA SER A 48 -21.44 5.03 -2.14
C SER A 48 -21.65 4.78 -0.63
N LYS A 49 -22.91 4.65 -0.21
CA LYS A 49 -23.25 4.37 1.20
C LYS A 49 -22.85 2.96 1.65
N SER A 50 -22.64 2.02 0.71
CA SER A 50 -22.39 0.60 1.00
C SER A 50 -21.29 -0.01 0.14
N ALA A 51 -20.46 -0.87 0.75
CA ALA A 51 -19.42 -1.64 0.07
C ALA A 51 -19.95 -2.94 -0.55
N LYS A 52 -21.19 -3.34 -0.23
CA LYS A 52 -21.83 -4.58 -0.74
C LYS A 52 -21.77 -4.72 -2.27
N PRO A 53 -21.99 -3.66 -3.08
CA PRO A 53 -21.91 -3.77 -4.54
C PRO A 53 -20.50 -4.07 -5.08
N TYR A 54 -19.46 -3.83 -4.28
CA TYR A 54 -18.07 -4.05 -4.65
C TYR A 54 -17.49 -5.33 -4.05
N ALA A 55 -18.25 -6.05 -3.22
CA ALA A 55 -17.79 -7.27 -2.59
C ALA A 55 -17.68 -8.42 -3.63
N PRO A 56 -16.62 -9.25 -3.55
CA PRO A 56 -16.48 -10.41 -4.43
C PRO A 56 -17.58 -11.44 -4.14
N GLY A 57 -18.07 -12.13 -5.18
CA GLY A 57 -19.11 -13.15 -5.07
C GLY A 57 -20.54 -12.65 -4.83
N GLN A 58 -20.76 -11.34 -4.72
CA GLN A 58 -22.12 -10.78 -4.63
C GLN A 58 -22.72 -10.53 -6.02
N GLN A 59 -23.98 -10.91 -6.22
CA GLN A 59 -24.73 -10.59 -7.44
C GLN A 59 -25.02 -9.08 -7.48
N LYS A 60 -24.36 -8.38 -8.40
CA LYS A 60 -24.53 -6.93 -8.58
C LYS A 60 -25.86 -6.67 -9.29
N LYS A 61 -26.81 -6.03 -8.61
CA LYS A 61 -28.04 -5.54 -9.26
C LYS A 61 -27.67 -4.39 -10.20
N ARG A 62 -27.80 -4.61 -11.50
CA ARG A 62 -27.79 -3.56 -12.53
C ARG A 62 -29.26 -3.25 -12.82
N TYR A 63 -29.67 -2.00 -12.63
CA TYR A 63 -30.94 -1.49 -13.13
C TYR A 63 -30.67 -0.83 -14.48
#